data_AF-W1YDF5-F1
#
_entry.id   AF-W1YDF5-F1
#
_cell.length_a   1.000
_cell.length_b   1.000
_cell.length_c   1.000
_cell.angle_alpha   90.00
_cell.angle_beta   90.00
_cell.angle_gamma   90.00
#
_symmetry.space_group_name_H-M   'P 1'
#
loop_
_entity.id
_entity.type
_entity.pdbx_description
1 polymer ?
#
loop_
_entity_poly.entity_id
_entity_poly.type
_entity_poly.pdbx_seq_one_letter_code
_entity_poly.pdbx_strand_id
1 'polypeptide(L)' 'GAIGALRGPKHGGANEVSLEIQQRYETPDEAEADIRKRVENKEVVIGFGHPVYTIADPRHQVIKRVAKQL' A
#
# COMPACT_ATOMS: atom_id res chain seq x y z
N GLY A 1 -22.49 -10.13 4.06
CA GLY A 1 -22.35 -8.77 3.47
C GLY A 1 -20.99 -8.17 3.75
N ALA A 2 -20.71 -7.76 5.00
CA ALA A 2 -19.49 -7.00 5.36
C ALA A 2 -18.16 -7.76 5.24
N ILE A 3 -18.12 -9.05 5.61
CA ILE A 3 -16.87 -9.85 5.60
C ILE A 3 -16.33 -10.04 4.17
N GLY A 4 -17.22 -10.25 3.18
CA GLY A 4 -16.83 -10.40 1.78
C GLY A 4 -16.29 -9.12 1.14
N ALA A 5 -16.82 -7.96 1.53
CA ALA A 5 -16.34 -6.66 1.08
C ALA A 5 -14.96 -6.33 1.66
N LEU A 6 -14.69 -6.68 2.93
CA LEU A 6 -13.36 -6.52 3.53
C LEU A 6 -12.33 -7.51 2.99
N ARG A 7 -12.71 -8.69 2.50
CA ARG A 7 -11.76 -9.71 2.05
C ARG A 7 -11.10 -9.40 0.69
N GLY A 8 -11.59 -8.40 -0.05
CA GLY A 8 -11.02 -8.03 -1.33
C GLY A 8 -9.62 -7.40 -1.19
N PRO A 9 -8.70 -7.62 -2.15
CA PRO A 9 -7.33 -7.08 -2.11
C PRO A 9 -7.26 -5.54 -2.15
N LYS A 10 -8.36 -4.88 -2.55
CA LYS A 10 -8.51 -3.41 -2.57
C LYS A 10 -9.24 -2.85 -1.35
N HIS A 11 -9.69 -3.68 -0.42
CA HIS A 11 -10.41 -3.28 0.79
C HIS A 11 -9.60 -3.68 2.04
N GLY A 12 -10.03 -4.69 2.80
CA GLY A 12 -9.37 -5.11 4.04
C GLY A 12 -8.13 -5.98 3.86
N GLY A 13 -7.90 -6.56 2.67
CA GLY A 13 -6.67 -7.31 2.35
C GLY A 13 -5.53 -6.43 1.82
N ALA A 14 -5.73 -5.10 1.74
CA ALA A 14 -4.73 -4.20 1.20
C ALA A 14 -3.44 -4.18 2.05
N ASN A 15 -3.52 -4.42 3.35
CA ASN A 15 -2.37 -4.49 4.25
C ASN A 15 -1.51 -5.75 4.01
N GLU A 16 -2.12 -6.93 3.88
CA GLU A 16 -1.43 -8.19 3.59
C GLU A 16 -0.73 -8.12 2.23
N VAL A 17 -1.44 -7.64 1.20
CA VAL A 17 -0.85 -7.44 -0.12
C VAL A 17 0.24 -6.35 -0.10
N SER A 18 0.09 -5.31 0.72
CA SER A 18 1.16 -4.30 0.89
C SER A 18 2.40 -4.88 1.56
N LEU A 19 2.26 -5.82 2.50
CA LEU A 19 3.38 -6.52 3.10
C LEU A 19 4.05 -7.47 2.10
N GLU A 20 3.27 -8.24 1.35
CA GLU A 20 3.78 -9.09 0.28
C GLU A 20 4.55 -8.28 -0.78
N ILE A 21 4.05 -7.09 -1.15
CA ILE A 21 4.75 -6.20 -2.07
C ILE A 21 6.08 -5.71 -1.47
N GLN A 22 6.08 -5.28 -0.21
CA GLN A 22 7.30 -4.85 0.47
C GLN A 22 8.35 -5.96 0.54
N GLN A 23 7.93 -7.22 0.74
CA GLN A 23 8.82 -8.39 0.80
C GLN A 23 9.39 -8.82 -0.55
N ARG A 24 8.95 -8.22 -1.68
CA ARG A 24 9.50 -8.56 -3.02
C ARG A 24 10.87 -7.95 -3.28
N TYR A 25 11.29 -6.97 -2.49
CA TYR A 25 12.50 -6.21 -2.73
C TYR A 25 13.47 -6.42 -1.57
N GLU A 26 14.73 -6.69 -1.91
CA GLU A 26 15.79 -6.83 -0.91
C GLU A 26 16.40 -5.46 -0.56
N THR A 27 16.31 -4.51 -1.49
CA THR A 27 16.84 -3.15 -1.31
C THR A 27 15.82 -2.06 -1.65
N PRO A 28 15.96 -0.85 -1.08
CA PRO A 28 15.13 0.30 -1.45
C PRO A 28 15.23 0.67 -2.93
N ASP A 29 16.40 0.50 -3.55
CA ASP A 29 16.64 0.86 -4.95
C ASP A 29 15.84 -0.03 -5.92
N GLU A 30 15.75 -1.33 -5.63
CA GLU A 30 14.90 -2.27 -6.37
C GLU A 30 13.42 -1.90 -6.28
N ALA A 31 12.96 -1.51 -5.09
CA ALA A 31 11.60 -1.08 -4.87
C ALA A 31 11.29 0.20 -5.67
N GLU A 32 12.20 1.18 -5.67
CA GLU A 32 12.04 2.41 -6.45
C GLU A 32 11.94 2.11 -7.95
N ALA A 33 12.84 1.27 -8.49
CA ALA A 33 12.86 0.93 -9.90
C ALA A 33 11.55 0.23 -10.35
N ASP A 34 11.05 -0.73 -9.58
CA ASP A 34 9.81 -1.44 -9.91
C ASP A 34 8.59 -0.51 -9.82
N ILE A 35 8.47 0.30 -8.77
CA ILE A 35 7.35 1.23 -8.62
C ILE A 35 7.32 2.25 -9.75
N ARG A 36 8.47 2.79 -10.17
CA ARG A 36 8.55 3.70 -11.33
C ARG A 36 8.01 3.04 -12.59
N LYS A 37 8.46 1.82 -12.89
CA LYS A 37 8.01 1.05 -14.06
C LYS A 37 6.50 0.79 -14.04
N ARG A 38 5.94 0.46 -12.87
CA ARG A 38 4.48 0.25 -12.71
C ARG A 38 3.68 1.53 -12.99
N VAL A 39 4.16 2.66 -12.49
CA VAL A 39 3.53 3.96 -12.73
C VAL A 39 3.56 4.31 -14.22
N GLU A 40 4.69 4.09 -14.89
CA GLU A 40 4.82 4.27 -16.35
C GLU A 40 3.85 3.38 -17.13
N ASN A 41 3.66 2.14 -16.68
CA ASN A 41 2.71 1.19 -17.24
C ASN A 41 1.25 1.42 -16.84
N LYS A 42 0.96 2.45 -16.03
CA LYS A 42 -0.38 2.76 -15.48
C LYS A 42 -0.97 1.61 -14.65
N GLU A 43 -0.12 0.82 -14.01
CA GLU A 43 -0.55 -0.22 -13.08
C GLU A 43 -1.00 0.38 -11.74
N VAL A 44 -1.93 -0.30 -11.08
CA VAL A 44 -2.40 0.13 -9.74
C VAL A 44 -1.38 -0.30 -8.69
N VAL A 45 -0.82 0.68 -7.97
CA VAL A 45 0.05 0.43 -6.81
C VAL A 45 -0.83 0.22 -5.58
N ILE A 46 -0.92 -1.02 -5.10
CA ILE A 46 -1.71 -1.38 -3.92
C ILE A 46 -1.11 -0.72 -2.66
N GLY A 47 -1.97 -0.28 -1.74
CA GLY A 47 -1.57 0.48 -0.55
C GLY A 47 -1.57 2.01 -0.74
N PHE A 48 -1.79 2.49 -1.97
CA PHE A 48 -1.88 3.90 -2.31
C PHE A 48 -3.25 4.27 -2.88
N GLY A 49 -3.66 5.51 -2.61
CA GLY A 49 -4.97 6.06 -3.01
C GLY A 49 -6.08 5.73 -2.00
N HIS A 50 -7.07 6.60 -1.92
CA HIS A 50 -8.27 6.40 -1.10
C HIS A 50 -9.48 6.93 -1.86
N PRO A 51 -10.65 6.25 -1.82
CA PRO A 51 -11.85 6.70 -2.52
C PRO A 51 -12.42 8.03 -2.02
N VAL A 52 -11.96 8.49 -0.84
CA VAL A 52 -12.44 9.71 -0.17
C VAL A 52 -11.32 10.73 0.06
N TYR A 53 -10.11 10.29 0.42
CA TYR A 53 -9.02 11.20 0.74
C TYR A 53 -8.24 11.54 -0.53
N THR A 54 -8.23 12.82 -0.90
CA THR A 54 -7.60 13.31 -2.12
C THR A 54 -6.17 13.82 -1.91
N ILE A 55 -5.84 14.24 -0.69
CA ILE A 55 -4.51 14.78 -0.34
C ILE A 55 -3.69 13.74 0.43
N ALA A 56 -4.19 13.28 1.57
CA ALA A 56 -3.53 12.27 2.40
C ALA A 56 -4.54 11.59 3.33
N ASP A 57 -4.28 10.33 3.68
CA ASP A 57 -5.01 9.65 4.74
C ASP A 57 -4.46 10.09 6.11
N PRO A 58 -5.24 10.78 6.97
CA PRO A 58 -4.76 11.27 8.26
C PRO A 58 -4.30 10.15 9.19
N ARG A 59 -4.78 8.91 9.00
CA ARG A 59 -4.41 7.74 9.82
C ARG A 59 -2.97 7.30 9.58
N HIS A 60 -2.40 7.61 8.40
CA HIS A 60 -1.05 7.18 8.05
C HIS A 60 -0.01 7.74 9.03
N GLN A 61 -0.25 8.93 9.61
CA GLN A 61 0.70 9.59 10.51
C GLN A 61 0.92 8.80 11.79
N VAL A 62 -0.16 8.26 12.35
CA VAL A 62 -0.12 7.43 13.56
C VAL A 62 0.61 6.12 13.27
N ILE A 63 0.23 5.43 12.19
CA ILE A 63 0.81 4.14 11.80
C ILE A 63 2.32 4.29 11.49
N LYS A 64 2.70 5.34 10.76
CA LYS A 64 4.11 5.62 10.43
C LYS A 64 4.95 5.90 11.68
N ARG A 65 4.39 6.54 12.70
CA ARG A 65 5.09 6.78 13.97
C ARG A 65 5.33 5.47 14.70
N VAL A 66 4.30 4.64 14.84
CA VAL A 66 4.40 3.33 15.52
C VAL A 66 5.42 2.43 14.81
N ALA A 67 5.36 2.35 13.48
CA ALA A 67 6.27 1.53 12.68
C ALA A 67 7.75 1.93 12.81
N LYS A 68 8.05 3.19 13.19
CA LYS A 68 9.43 3.65 13.44
C LYS A 68 9.92 3.38 14.87
N GLN A 69 9.01 3.03 15.77
CA GLN A 69 9.31 2.77 17.19
C GLN A 69 9.45 1.27 17.50
N LEU A 70 9.08 0.42 16.53
CA LEU A 70 9.27 -1.03 16.54
C LEU A 70 10.52 -1.38 15.73
#